data_AF-A0A7X6SML5-F1
#
_entry.id   AF-A0A7X6SML5-F1
#
_cell.length_a   1.000
_cell.length_b   1.000
_cell.length_c   1.000
_cell.angle_alpha   90.00
_cell.angle_beta   90.00
_cell.angle_gamma   90.00
#
_symmetry.space_group_name_H-M   'P 1'
#
loop_
_entity.id
_entity.type
_entity.pdbx_description
1 polymer ?
#
loop_
_entity_poly.entity_id
_entity_poly.type
_entity_poly.pdbx_seq_one_letter_code
_entity_poly.pdbx_strand_id
1 'polypeptide(L)'
;MRIGWAKPVPVNPNNFTERKKGMFLVSIAGPLTNMLLAVIAGRLAVFFYAMDLNYYLIMFLLLFTRLNLGYGIFNILPFPPLDGSKLFASLLPVKWEIFFYKYQKYFYFVLIILYFIGALDVILYPAITFLYELILS
;
A
#
# COMPACT_ATOMS: atom_id res chain seq x y z
N MET A 1 23.49 -7.09 -15.93
CA MET A 1 22.09 -7.15 -15.44
C MET A 1 21.44 -5.81 -15.69
N ARG A 2 20.52 -5.69 -16.66
CA ARG A 2 19.66 -4.51 -16.74
C ARG A 2 18.63 -4.69 -15.64
N ILE A 3 18.85 -4.05 -14.50
CA ILE A 3 17.82 -3.94 -13.46
C ILE A 3 16.68 -3.18 -14.11
N GLY A 4 15.66 -3.91 -14.59
CA GLY A 4 14.44 -3.38 -15.18
C GLY A 4 13.57 -2.79 -14.08
N TRP A 5 14.09 -1.79 -13.39
CA TRP A 5 13.30 -1.03 -12.43
C TRP A 5 12.24 -0.27 -13.22
N ALA A 6 10.98 -0.54 -12.93
CA ALA A 6 9.87 0.19 -13.55
C ALA A 6 10.09 1.68 -13.30
N LYS A 7 10.20 2.48 -14.37
CA LYS A 7 10.26 3.94 -14.24
C LYS A 7 8.95 4.37 -13.58
N PRO A 8 8.99 5.02 -12.39
CA PRO A 8 7.76 5.46 -11.74
C PRO A 8 7.02 6.38 -12.69
N VAL A 9 5.72 6.14 -12.89
CA VAL A 9 4.88 6.97 -13.76
C VAL A 9 4.63 8.27 -13.00
N PRO A 10 5.19 9.42 -13.44
CA PRO A 10 5.03 10.67 -12.73
C PRO A 10 3.60 11.16 -12.89
N VAL A 11 2.94 11.44 -11.78
CA VAL A 11 1.62 12.09 -11.77
C VAL A 11 1.83 13.59 -11.75
N ASN A 12 1.27 14.32 -12.70
CA ASN A 12 1.31 15.78 -12.72
C ASN A 12 0.02 16.34 -12.07
N PRO A 13 0.11 16.97 -10.87
CA PRO A 13 -1.06 17.52 -10.19
C PRO A 13 -1.78 18.62 -10.99
N ASN A 14 -1.07 19.30 -11.89
CA ASN A 14 -1.61 20.40 -12.69
C ASN A 14 -2.55 19.93 -13.82
N ASN A 15 -2.61 18.62 -14.08
CA ASN A 15 -3.52 18.06 -15.09
C ASN A 15 -4.94 17.82 -14.54
N PHE A 16 -5.16 17.97 -13.22
CA PHE A 16 -6.48 17.78 -12.62
C PHE A 16 -7.22 19.10 -12.52
N THR A 17 -8.50 19.10 -12.93
CA THR A 17 -9.43 20.24 -12.71
C THR A 17 -9.52 20.60 -11.22
N GLU A 18 -9.56 19.59 -10.36
CA GLU A 18 -9.49 19.75 -8.90
C GLU A 18 -8.26 19.02 -8.36
N ARG A 19 -7.14 19.75 -8.20
CA ARG A 19 -5.83 19.20 -7.79
C ARG A 19 -5.93 18.22 -6.62
N LYS A 20 -6.61 18.62 -5.53
CA LYS A 20 -6.68 17.81 -4.30
C LYS A 20 -7.47 16.53 -4.49
N LYS A 21 -8.63 16.58 -5.16
CA LYS A 21 -9.43 15.39 -5.44
C LYS A 21 -8.69 14.44 -6.38
N GLY A 22 -8.06 14.96 -7.44
CA GLY A 22 -7.27 14.14 -8.35
C GLY A 22 -6.12 13.42 -7.64
N MET A 23 -5.37 14.15 -6.81
CA MET A 23 -4.30 13.57 -6.01
C MET A 23 -4.80 12.54 -4.99
N PHE A 24 -5.93 12.80 -4.34
CA PHE A 24 -6.57 11.84 -3.43
C PHE A 24 -6.92 10.53 -4.15
N LEU A 25 -7.60 10.62 -5.29
CA LEU A 25 -8.06 9.46 -6.07
C LEU A 25 -6.89 8.62 -6.58
N VAL A 26 -5.83 9.26 -7.10
CA VAL A 26 -4.65 8.55 -7.57
C VAL A 26 -3.90 7.90 -6.41
N SER A 27 -3.82 8.57 -5.26
CA SER A 27 -3.10 8.04 -4.09
C SER A 27 -3.83 6.86 -3.43
N ILE A 28 -5.16 6.82 -3.47
CA ILE A 28 -5.92 5.68 -2.93
C ILE A 28 -5.98 4.49 -3.90
N ALA A 29 -5.82 4.73 -5.21
CA ALA A 29 -5.93 3.68 -6.22
C ALA A 29 -4.92 2.54 -6.01
N GLY A 30 -3.68 2.85 -5.64
CA GLY A 30 -2.65 1.85 -5.35
C GLY A 30 -3.02 0.94 -4.17
N PRO A 31 -3.18 1.48 -2.95
CA PRO A 31 -3.63 0.72 -1.79
C PRO A 31 -4.90 -0.08 -2.03
N LEU A 32 -5.91 0.52 -2.67
CA LEU A 32 -7.19 -0.14 -2.95
C LEU A 32 -7.03 -1.31 -3.91
N THR A 33 -6.21 -1.17 -4.95
CA THR A 33 -5.92 -2.26 -5.90
C THR A 33 -5.26 -3.44 -5.18
N ASN A 34 -4.27 -3.17 -4.32
CA ASN A 34 -3.63 -4.21 -3.51
C ASN A 34 -4.63 -4.90 -2.57
N MET A 35 -5.51 -4.14 -1.89
CA MET A 35 -6.55 -4.73 -1.06
C MET A 35 -7.50 -5.62 -1.87
N LEU A 36 -7.95 -5.16 -3.04
CA LEU A 36 -8.84 -5.94 -3.91
C LEU A 36 -8.16 -7.22 -4.41
N LEU A 37 -6.91 -7.14 -4.85
CA LEU A 37 -6.12 -8.30 -5.27
C LEU A 37 -5.93 -9.31 -4.14
N ALA A 38 -5.68 -8.84 -2.91
CA ALA A 38 -5.57 -9.71 -1.74
C ALA A 38 -6.88 -10.47 -1.46
N VAL A 39 -8.01 -9.77 -1.48
CA VAL A 39 -9.34 -10.37 -1.27
C VAL A 39 -9.63 -11.42 -2.35
N ILE A 40 -9.44 -11.08 -3.62
CA ILE A 40 -9.70 -12.01 -4.74
C ILE A 40 -8.81 -13.25 -4.60
N ALA A 41 -7.50 -13.08 -4.44
CA ALA A 41 -6.57 -14.20 -4.35
C ALA A 41 -6.83 -15.07 -3.11
N GLY A 42 -7.18 -14.47 -1.97
CA GLY A 42 -7.42 -15.21 -0.74
C GLY A 42 -8.69 -16.05 -0.82
N ARG A 43 -9.76 -15.49 -1.40
CA ARG A 43 -11.01 -16.23 -1.64
C ARG A 43 -10.83 -17.34 -2.68
N LEU A 44 -10.02 -17.12 -3.70
CA LEU A 44 -9.64 -18.19 -4.64
C LEU A 44 -8.82 -19.29 -3.94
N ALA A 45 -7.91 -18.95 -3.03
CA ALA A 45 -7.13 -19.93 -2.30
C ALA A 45 -8.03 -20.85 -1.45
N VAL A 46 -8.99 -20.27 -0.71
CA VAL A 46 -9.98 -21.03 0.08
C VAL A 46 -10.82 -21.95 -0.81
N PHE A 47 -11.33 -21.42 -1.91
CA PHE A 47 -12.12 -22.20 -2.87
C PHE A 47 -11.33 -23.37 -3.49
N PHE A 48 -10.08 -23.12 -3.89
CA PHE A 48 -9.21 -24.16 -4.47
C PHE A 48 -8.77 -25.20 -3.45
N TYR A 49 -8.58 -24.80 -2.19
CA TYR A 49 -8.33 -25.73 -1.10
C TYR A 49 -9.52 -26.67 -0.87
N ALA A 50 -10.76 -26.13 -0.86
CA ALA A 50 -11.97 -26.94 -0.70
C ALA A 50 -12.24 -27.92 -1.87
N MET A 51 -11.61 -27.70 -3.02
CA MET A 51 -11.71 -28.54 -4.22
C MET A 51 -10.53 -29.51 -4.37
N ASP A 52 -9.63 -29.61 -3.38
CA ASP A 52 -8.40 -30.42 -3.44
C ASP A 52 -7.57 -30.16 -4.71
N LEU A 53 -7.51 -28.89 -5.14
CA LEU A 53 -6.71 -28.49 -6.30
C LEU A 53 -5.21 -28.42 -5.96
N ASN A 54 -4.41 -28.05 -6.97
CA ASN A 54 -2.95 -28.05 -6.90
C ASN A 54 -2.40 -27.28 -5.67
N TYR A 55 -1.65 -27.97 -4.83
CA TYR A 55 -1.04 -27.42 -3.60
C TYR A 55 -0.16 -26.19 -3.85
N TYR A 56 0.69 -26.22 -4.88
CA TYR A 56 1.60 -25.10 -5.17
C TYR A 56 0.85 -23.85 -5.62
N LEU A 57 -0.26 -24.01 -6.33
CA LEU A 57 -1.14 -22.91 -6.71
C LEU A 57 -1.79 -22.26 -5.47
N ILE A 58 -2.29 -23.08 -4.54
CA ILE A 58 -2.87 -22.58 -3.28
C ILE A 58 -1.82 -21.82 -2.46
N MET A 59 -0.62 -22.39 -2.30
CA MET A 59 0.49 -21.72 -1.60
C MET A 59 0.89 -20.39 -2.25
N PHE A 60 0.93 -20.36 -3.59
CA PHE A 60 1.18 -19.12 -4.33
C PHE A 60 0.10 -18.07 -4.03
N LEU A 61 -1.18 -18.44 -4.09
CA LEU A 61 -2.29 -17.51 -3.81
C LEU A 61 -2.24 -16.99 -2.37
N LEU A 62 -1.97 -17.86 -1.39
CA LEU A 62 -1.85 -17.47 0.01
C LEU A 62 -0.68 -16.51 0.25
N LEU A 63 0.47 -16.75 -0.39
CA LEU A 63 1.60 -15.82 -0.36
C LEU A 63 1.25 -14.50 -1.05
N PHE A 64 0.62 -14.56 -2.22
CA PHE A 64 0.21 -13.39 -2.98
C PHE A 64 -0.78 -12.52 -2.20
N THR A 65 -1.74 -13.12 -1.50
CA THR A 65 -2.67 -12.42 -0.60
C THR A 65 -1.91 -11.70 0.51
N ARG A 66 -1.02 -12.40 1.22
CA ARG A 66 -0.25 -11.78 2.31
C ARG A 66 0.64 -10.64 1.82
N LEU A 67 1.29 -10.79 0.67
CA LEU A 67 2.11 -9.73 0.07
C LEU A 67 1.27 -8.52 -0.33
N ASN A 68 0.13 -8.71 -1.00
CA ASN A 68 -0.75 -7.61 -1.39
C ASN A 68 -1.35 -6.89 -0.17
N LEU A 69 -1.74 -7.61 0.89
CA LEU A 69 -2.13 -6.97 2.15
C LEU A 69 -1.01 -6.12 2.73
N GLY A 70 0.20 -6.69 2.79
CA GLY A 70 1.39 -5.97 3.27
C GLY A 70 1.66 -4.70 2.47
N TYR A 71 1.73 -4.79 1.14
CA TYR A 71 1.95 -3.64 0.27
C TYR A 71 0.83 -2.60 0.36
N GLY A 72 -0.43 -3.03 0.39
CA GLY A 72 -1.56 -2.11 0.48
C GLY A 72 -1.60 -1.36 1.82
N ILE A 73 -1.44 -2.05 2.95
CA ILE A 73 -1.42 -1.42 4.28
C ILE A 73 -0.19 -0.52 4.42
N PHE A 74 0.99 -0.98 3.99
CA PHE A 74 2.20 -0.17 4.01
C PHE A 74 2.02 1.13 3.21
N ASN A 75 1.40 1.06 2.03
CA ASN A 75 1.16 2.24 1.19
C ASN A 75 0.10 3.21 1.75
N ILE A 76 -0.63 2.88 2.82
CA ILE A 76 -1.55 3.81 3.51
C ILE A 76 -0.81 4.70 4.51
N LEU A 77 0.39 4.29 4.96
CA LEU A 77 1.15 5.04 5.96
C LEU A 77 1.45 6.47 5.47
N PRO A 78 1.32 7.50 6.33
CA PRO A 78 1.47 8.91 5.96
C PRO A 78 2.95 9.33 5.87
N PHE A 79 3.83 8.47 5.35
CA PHE A 79 5.26 8.73 5.21
C PHE A 79 5.69 8.73 3.73
N PRO A 80 6.29 9.81 3.21
CA PRO A 80 6.87 9.81 1.88
C PRO A 80 7.97 8.73 1.73
N PRO A 81 8.11 8.09 0.56
CA PRO A 81 7.44 8.36 -0.71
C PRO A 81 6.09 7.64 -0.89
N LEU A 82 5.55 7.02 0.16
CA LEU A 82 4.35 6.17 0.10
C LEU A 82 3.12 6.97 -0.35
N ASP A 83 2.17 6.30 -0.99
CA ASP A 83 0.99 6.99 -1.52
C ASP A 83 0.10 7.59 -0.41
N GLY A 84 0.08 6.97 0.76
CA GLY A 84 -0.57 7.46 1.97
C GLY A 84 -0.09 8.85 2.40
N SER A 85 1.16 9.21 2.11
CA SER A 85 1.67 10.57 2.37
C SER A 85 1.03 11.63 1.48
N LYS A 86 0.77 11.31 0.20
CA LYS A 86 0.08 12.19 -0.75
C LYS A 86 -1.41 12.24 -0.46
N LEU A 87 -2.00 11.10 -0.09
CA LEU A 87 -3.36 11.00 0.42
C LEU A 87 -3.55 11.95 1.61
N PHE A 88 -2.72 11.81 2.63
CA PHE A 88 -2.74 12.66 3.82
C PHE A 88 -2.53 14.14 3.46
N ALA A 89 -1.52 14.47 2.66
CA ALA A 89 -1.24 15.84 2.23
C ALA A 89 -2.42 16.48 1.47
N SER A 90 -3.15 15.71 0.65
CA SER A 90 -4.30 16.20 -0.10
C SER A 90 -5.50 16.58 0.78
N LEU A 91 -5.61 15.98 1.97
CA LEU A 91 -6.64 16.29 2.97
C LEU A 91 -6.30 17.52 3.82
N LEU A 92 -5.02 17.91 3.88
CA LEU A 92 -4.57 19.06 4.67
C LEU A 92 -4.98 20.40 4.02
N PRO A 93 -5.21 21.47 4.81
CA PRO A 93 -5.29 22.83 4.29
C PRO A 93 -4.00 23.23 3.56
N VAL A 94 -4.08 24.13 2.58
CA VAL A 94 -2.96 24.49 1.67
C VAL A 94 -1.68 24.89 2.42
N LYS A 95 -1.80 25.63 3.53
CA LYS A 95 -0.64 26.02 4.35
C LYS A 95 0.12 24.81 4.92
N TRP A 96 -0.62 23.83 5.43
CA TRP A 96 -0.07 22.60 6.01
C TRP A 96 0.43 21.63 4.94
N GLU A 97 -0.21 21.60 3.77
CA GLU A 97 0.27 20.85 2.61
C GLU A 97 1.65 21.35 2.15
N ILE A 98 1.83 22.67 2.02
CA ILE A 98 3.12 23.28 1.66
C ILE A 98 4.18 22.95 2.72
N PHE A 99 3.83 23.06 4.00
CA PHE A 99 4.72 22.68 5.09
C PHE A 99 5.11 21.19 4.99
N PHE A 100 4.13 20.30 4.80
CA PHE A 100 4.37 18.86 4.67
C PHE A 100 5.36 18.54 3.54
N TYR A 101 5.16 19.13 2.35
CA TYR A 101 6.09 18.95 1.23
C TYR A 101 7.47 19.58 1.47
N LYS A 102 7.54 20.72 2.16
CA LYS A 102 8.81 21.36 2.54
C LYS A 102 9.67 20.45 3.42
N TYR A 103 9.05 19.69 4.33
CA TYR A 103 9.74 18.79 5.27
C TYR A 103 9.70 17.32 4.84
N GLN A 104 9.28 17.01 3.61
CA GLN A 104 9.13 15.65 3.08
C GLN A 104 10.37 14.77 3.29
N LYS A 105 11.57 15.35 3.13
CA LYS A 105 12.87 14.67 3.33
C LYS A 105 13.01 14.10 4.75
N TYR A 106 12.53 14.81 5.77
CA TYR A 106 12.62 14.33 7.15
C TYR A 106 11.69 13.14 7.40
N PHE A 107 10.46 13.19 6.88
CA PHE A 107 9.53 12.06 6.98
C PHE A 107 10.06 10.80 6.29
N TYR A 108 10.80 10.96 5.19
CA TYR A 108 11.49 9.83 4.54
C TYR A 108 12.53 9.16 5.47
N PHE A 109 13.35 9.95 6.17
CA PHE A 109 14.30 9.40 7.14
C PHE A 109 13.60 8.74 8.32
N VAL A 110 12.50 9.32 8.81
CA VAL A 110 11.69 8.71 9.86
C VAL A 110 11.19 7.33 9.43
N LEU A 111 10.67 7.19 8.21
CA LEU A 111 10.24 5.88 7.69
C LEU A 111 11.36 4.84 7.70
N ILE A 112 12.56 5.22 7.27
CA ILE A 112 13.74 4.33 7.28
C ILE A 112 14.10 3.93 8.70
N ILE A 113 14.14 4.88 9.65
CA ILE A 113 14.45 4.58 11.05
C ILE A 113 13.40 3.63 11.64
N LEU A 114 12.11 3.91 11.42
CA LEU A 114 11.01 3.07 11.88
C LEU A 114 11.09 1.63 11.33
N TYR A 115 11.57 1.47 10.09
CA TYR A 115 11.84 0.17 9.50
C TYR A 115 12.95 -0.58 10.24
N PHE A 116 14.12 0.05 10.43
CA PHE A 116 15.27 -0.62 11.05
C PHE A 116 15.05 -1.00 12.52
N ILE A 117 14.27 -0.22 13.26
CA ILE A 117 13.96 -0.53 14.67
C ILE A 117 12.78 -1.52 14.82
N GLY A 118 12.19 -1.99 13.72
CA GLY A 118 11.05 -2.92 13.73
C GLY A 118 9.72 -2.29 14.16
N ALA A 119 9.64 -0.97 14.32
CA ALA A 119 8.40 -0.28 14.71
C ALA A 119 7.31 -0.41 13.64
N LEU A 120 7.69 -0.49 12.37
CA LEU A 120 6.74 -0.76 11.30
C LEU A 120 6.07 -2.12 11.46
N ASP A 121 6.81 -3.16 11.83
CA ASP A 121 6.25 -4.51 12.00
C ASP A 121 5.20 -4.53 13.12
N VAL A 122 5.46 -3.83 14.23
CA VAL A 122 4.51 -3.71 15.34
C VAL A 122 3.19 -3.08 14.88
N ILE A 123 3.23 -2.13 13.96
CA ILE A 123 2.03 -1.44 13.44
C ILE A 123 1.35 -2.27 12.34
N LEU A 124 2.12 -2.82 11.41
CA LEU A 124 1.62 -3.46 10.20
C LEU A 124 1.16 -4.90 10.45
N TYR A 125 1.91 -5.67 11.24
CA TYR A 125 1.67 -7.11 11.41
C TYR A 125 0.30 -7.44 11.99
N PRO A 126 -0.23 -6.75 13.02
CA PRO A 126 -1.57 -7.02 13.55
C PRO A 126 -2.65 -6.78 12.50
N ALA A 127 -2.54 -5.67 11.75
CA ALA A 127 -3.49 -5.32 10.70
C ALA A 127 -3.47 -6.34 9.54
N ILE A 128 -2.27 -6.72 9.08
CA ILE A 128 -2.10 -7.72 8.02
C ILE A 128 -2.68 -9.06 8.47
N THR A 129 -2.36 -9.51 9.68
CA THR A 129 -2.78 -10.82 10.18
C THR A 129 -4.29 -10.86 10.37
N PHE A 130 -4.88 -9.83 10.97
CA PHE A 130 -6.32 -9.72 11.13
C PHE A 130 -7.06 -9.78 9.79
N LEU A 131 -6.64 -8.98 8.80
CA LEU A 131 -7.29 -9.00 7.48
C LEU A 131 -7.04 -10.31 6.73
N TYR A 132 -5.86 -10.90 6.90
CA TYR A 132 -5.52 -12.18 6.27
C TYR A 132 -6.42 -13.29 6.80
N GLU A 133 -6.56 -13.40 8.12
CA GLU A 133 -7.44 -14.38 8.76
C GLU A 133 -8.91 -14.14 8.37
N LEU A 134 -9.37 -12.88 8.36
CA LEU A 134 -10.72 -12.53 7.93
C LEU A 134 -11.01 -12.90 6.47
N ILE A 135 -10.01 -12.81 5.59
CA ILE A 135 -10.16 -13.19 4.18
C ILE A 135 -10.19 -14.71 4.01
N LEU A 136 -9.52 -15.46 4.90
CA LEU A 136 -9.43 -16.91 4.81
C LEU A 136 -10.49 -17.67 5.62
N SER A 137 -11.13 -17.01 6.59
CA SER A 137 -12.36 -17.49 7.24
C SER A 137 -13.52 -17.52 6.27
#